data_AF-A0A2C4ZVA3-F1
#
_entry.id   AF-A0A2C4ZVA3-F1
#
_cell.length_a   1.000
_cell.length_b   1.000
_cell.length_c   1.000
_cell.angle_alpha   90.00
_cell.angle_beta   90.00
_cell.angle_gamma   90.00
#
_symmetry.space_group_name_H-M   'P 1'
#
loop_
_entity.id
_entity.type
_entity.pdbx_description
1 polymer ?
#
loop_
_entity_poly.entity_id
_entity_poly.type
_entity_poly.pdbx_seq_one_letter_code
_entity_poly.pdbx_strand_id
1 'polypeptide(L)'
;MPYLLSFILCLSLSPIWPLGDNPRAGDPFIIVNKATNKLAYIDDGKIQKVFPVATGKTNELTPDGTFDVVMKAKDPYYIAKDIPGGSPKNPLGSRWIGFNARGTDGSKYGIHGTNQPSSIGKYISQGCIRMKKNDVEYLFDRIPIGTKVWIVKSKKSFQQLAKQKGAIAYEKANEKVGFFYCNKLS
;
A
#
# COMPACT_ATOMS: atom_id res chain seq x y z
N MET A 1 2.49 -25.91 -53.53
CA MET A 1 2.35 -26.62 -52.25
C MET A 1 3.51 -26.25 -51.35
N PRO A 2 3.30 -26.14 -50.03
CA PRO A 2 3.37 -24.85 -49.34
C PRO A 2 4.30 -24.88 -48.14
N TYR A 3 5.05 -23.81 -47.87
CA TYR A 3 5.42 -23.47 -46.49
C TYR A 3 5.38 -21.96 -46.35
N LEU A 4 4.14 -21.47 -46.16
CA LEU A 4 3.87 -20.22 -45.49
C LEU A 4 4.53 -20.36 -44.10
N LEU A 5 5.76 -19.86 -43.95
CA LEU A 5 6.39 -19.74 -42.63
C LEU A 5 5.56 -18.74 -41.84
N SER A 6 4.58 -19.28 -41.15
CA SER A 6 3.82 -18.61 -40.12
C SER A 6 4.80 -18.23 -39.02
N PHE A 7 5.41 -17.05 -39.15
CA PHE A 7 5.91 -16.31 -38.01
C PHE A 7 4.69 -15.95 -37.16
N ILE A 8 4.27 -16.90 -36.32
CA ILE A 8 3.42 -16.61 -35.18
C ILE A 8 4.27 -15.69 -34.32
N LEU A 9 4.07 -14.39 -34.51
CA LEU A 9 4.43 -13.36 -33.57
C LEU A 9 3.65 -13.72 -32.30
N CYS A 10 4.27 -14.51 -31.42
CA CYS A 10 3.91 -14.54 -30.02
C CYS A 10 4.17 -13.13 -29.50
N LEU A 11 3.21 -12.23 -29.75
CA LEU A 11 2.89 -11.14 -28.85
C LEU A 11 2.58 -11.81 -27.53
N SER A 12 3.63 -12.08 -26.76
CA SER A 12 3.53 -12.30 -25.33
C SER A 12 2.65 -11.16 -24.84
N LEU A 13 1.43 -11.50 -24.43
CA LEU A 13 0.56 -10.67 -23.63
C LEU A 13 1.30 -10.39 -22.34
N SER A 14 2.34 -9.57 -22.40
CA SER A 14 2.96 -8.99 -21.23
C SER A 14 1.86 -8.13 -20.65
N PRO A 15 1.31 -8.49 -19.48
CA PRO A 15 0.36 -7.61 -18.83
C PRO A 15 1.11 -6.31 -18.65
N ILE A 16 0.64 -5.28 -19.36
CA ILE A 16 1.20 -3.95 -19.32
C ILE A 16 1.20 -3.58 -17.84
N TRP A 17 2.38 -3.59 -17.23
CA TRP A 17 2.59 -3.21 -15.84
C TRP A 17 1.87 -1.86 -15.64
N PRO A 18 1.11 -1.64 -14.56
CA PRO A 18 0.37 -0.40 -14.43
C PRO A 18 1.34 0.79 -14.44
N LEU A 19 1.32 1.53 -15.54
CA LEU A 19 2.03 2.79 -15.73
C LEU A 19 1.24 3.85 -14.97
N GLY A 20 1.68 4.19 -13.76
CA GLY A 20 1.13 5.30 -12.98
C GLY A 20 1.27 5.20 -11.45
N ASP A 21 1.10 6.34 -10.79
CA ASP A 21 1.15 6.49 -9.32
C ASP A 21 -0.14 6.09 -8.59
N ASN A 22 -1.15 5.62 -9.33
CA ASN A 22 -2.45 5.26 -8.79
C ASN A 22 -2.68 3.74 -8.95
N PRO A 23 -3.33 3.09 -7.97
CA PRO A 23 -3.77 1.70 -8.13
C PRO A 23 -4.85 1.60 -9.21
N ARG A 24 -5.04 0.43 -9.81
CA ARG A 24 -6.27 0.20 -10.59
C ARG A 24 -7.44 0.05 -9.61
N ALA A 25 -8.64 0.39 -10.07
CA ALA A 25 -9.83 0.21 -9.25
C ALA A 25 -9.98 -1.28 -8.89
N GLY A 26 -10.06 -1.57 -7.59
CA GLY A 26 -10.13 -2.95 -7.09
C GLY A 26 -8.78 -3.56 -6.67
N ASP A 27 -7.65 -3.00 -7.10
CA ASP A 27 -6.32 -3.52 -6.70
C ASP A 27 -6.04 -3.27 -5.21
N PRO A 28 -5.27 -4.16 -4.56
CA PRO A 28 -4.73 -3.90 -3.22
C PRO A 28 -3.95 -2.59 -3.19
N PHE A 29 -4.30 -1.72 -2.24
CA PHE A 29 -3.67 -0.41 -2.06
C PHE A 29 -3.46 -0.09 -0.58
N ILE A 30 -2.30 0.51 -0.29
CA ILE A 30 -1.92 0.91 1.06
C ILE A 30 -1.83 2.42 1.16
N ILE A 31 -2.48 2.99 2.17
CA ILE A 31 -2.35 4.41 2.52
C ILE A 31 -1.77 4.50 3.92
N VAL A 32 -0.64 5.17 4.07
CA VAL A 32 -0.03 5.49 5.37
C VAL A 32 -0.22 6.97 5.63
N ASN A 33 -0.98 7.31 6.67
CA ASN A 33 -1.16 8.71 7.07
C ASN A 33 -0.30 9.01 8.31
N LYS A 34 0.83 9.68 8.08
CA LYS A 34 1.77 10.10 9.13
C LYS A 34 1.13 11.04 10.15
N ALA A 35 0.12 11.83 9.77
CA ALA A 35 -0.54 12.75 10.71
C ALA A 35 -1.28 12.02 11.85
N THR A 36 -1.73 10.79 11.59
CA THR A 36 -2.53 10.00 12.55
C THR A 36 -1.85 8.72 13.00
N ASN A 37 -0.65 8.41 12.46
CA ASN A 37 0.04 7.15 12.68
C ASN A 37 -0.86 5.93 12.42
N LYS A 38 -1.56 5.96 11.29
CA LYS A 38 -2.43 4.88 10.82
C LYS A 38 -2.09 4.45 9.41
N LEU A 39 -2.33 3.18 9.13
CA LEU A 39 -2.22 2.56 7.81
C LEU A 39 -3.58 1.96 7.45
N ALA A 40 -4.12 2.34 6.29
CA ALA A 40 -5.31 1.70 5.73
C ALA A 40 -4.91 0.72 4.63
N TYR A 41 -5.51 -0.47 4.68
CA TYR A 41 -5.49 -1.45 3.61
C TYR A 41 -6.82 -1.39 2.87
N ILE A 42 -6.74 -1.12 1.57
CA ILE A 42 -7.83 -1.05 0.63
C ILE A 42 -7.70 -2.22 -0.33
N ASP A 43 -8.81 -2.87 -0.61
CA ASP A 43 -8.92 -3.95 -1.59
C ASP A 43 -10.36 -4.06 -2.04
N ASP A 44 -10.62 -4.55 -3.25
CA ASP A 44 -11.98 -4.65 -3.82
C ASP A 44 -12.77 -3.32 -3.71
N GLY A 45 -12.08 -2.20 -3.91
CA GLY A 45 -12.70 -0.87 -3.86
C GLY A 45 -13.21 -0.46 -2.47
N LYS A 46 -12.76 -1.09 -1.39
CA LYS A 46 -13.22 -0.84 -0.01
C LYS A 46 -12.06 -0.80 0.97
N ILE A 47 -12.22 -0.01 2.05
CA ILE A 47 -11.28 -0.07 3.19
C ILE A 47 -11.55 -1.37 3.95
N GLN A 48 -10.64 -2.33 3.82
CA GLN A 48 -10.74 -3.62 4.49
C GLN A 48 -10.40 -3.50 5.98
N LYS A 49 -9.31 -2.77 6.28
CA LYS A 49 -8.85 -2.59 7.66
C LYS A 49 -7.97 -1.35 7.83
N VAL A 50 -8.02 -0.77 9.02
CA VAL A 50 -7.13 0.33 9.43
C VAL A 50 -6.34 -0.11 10.65
N PHE A 51 -5.02 0.05 10.59
CA PHE A 51 -4.07 -0.37 11.61
C PHE A 51 -3.39 0.83 12.26
N PRO A 52 -3.13 0.80 13.57
CA PRO A 52 -2.20 1.73 14.18
C PRO A 52 -0.77 1.34 13.78
N VAL A 53 0.06 2.33 13.45
CA VAL A 53 1.46 2.13 13.05
C VAL A 53 2.39 3.09 13.79
N ALA A 54 3.69 2.86 13.74
CA ALA A 54 4.69 3.86 14.12
C ALA A 54 5.46 4.32 12.87
N THR A 55 5.70 5.62 12.75
CA THR A 55 6.48 6.20 11.64
C THR A 55 7.75 6.88 12.15
N GLY A 56 8.48 7.52 11.23
CA GLY A 56 9.71 8.24 11.50
C GLY A 56 9.57 9.28 12.61
N LYS A 57 10.65 9.49 13.37
CA LYS A 57 10.74 10.53 14.41
C LYS A 57 10.45 11.94 13.86
N THR A 58 10.91 12.22 12.65
CA THR A 58 10.61 13.44 11.91
C THR A 58 9.80 13.12 10.66
N ASN A 59 9.18 14.14 10.07
CA ASN A 59 8.33 13.95 8.89
C ASN A 59 9.13 13.45 7.68
N GLU A 60 10.42 13.77 7.61
CA GLU A 60 11.30 13.51 6.46
C GLU A 60 11.87 12.08 6.48
N LEU A 61 11.90 11.43 7.65
CA LEU A 61 12.47 10.09 7.78
C LEU A 61 11.60 9.04 7.09
N THR A 62 10.26 9.13 7.24
CA THR A 62 9.32 8.30 6.48
C THR A 62 8.91 9.09 5.22
N PRO A 63 9.42 8.72 4.04
CA PRO A 63 9.30 9.55 2.84
C PRO A 63 7.84 9.67 2.38
N ASP A 64 7.41 10.88 2.01
CA ASP A 64 6.14 11.09 1.33
C ASP A 64 6.25 10.64 -0.13
N GLY A 65 5.18 10.10 -0.70
CA GLY A 65 5.16 9.64 -2.09
C GLY A 65 4.39 8.34 -2.28
N THR A 66 4.32 7.89 -3.53
CA THR A 66 3.80 6.56 -3.88
C THR A 66 4.96 5.66 -4.23
N PHE A 67 4.96 4.45 -3.67
CA PHE A 67 6.01 3.45 -3.84
C PHE A 67 5.39 2.11 -4.20
N ASP A 68 6.18 1.22 -4.77
CA ASP A 68 5.80 -0.16 -5.04
C ASP A 68 6.40 -1.09 -3.98
N VAL A 69 5.60 -2.03 -3.48
CA VAL A 69 6.12 -3.19 -2.76
C VAL A 69 6.94 -4.01 -3.74
N VAL A 70 8.24 -4.15 -3.49
CA VAL A 70 9.18 -4.84 -4.38
C VAL A 70 9.73 -6.12 -3.77
N MET A 71 9.64 -6.29 -2.46
CA MET A 71 10.06 -7.53 -1.79
C MET A 71 9.30 -7.80 -0.51
N LYS A 72 9.28 -9.07 -0.11
CA LYS A 72 8.62 -9.57 1.08
C LYS A 72 9.46 -10.68 1.71
N ALA A 73 9.63 -10.65 3.03
CA ALA A 73 10.32 -11.70 3.76
C ALA A 73 9.57 -12.09 5.04
N LYS A 74 9.46 -13.40 5.29
CA LYS A 74 9.08 -13.96 6.59
C LYS A 74 10.34 -14.07 7.45
N ASP A 75 10.22 -13.74 8.73
CA ASP A 75 11.31 -13.81 9.71
C ASP A 75 12.62 -13.21 9.16
N PRO A 76 12.62 -11.91 8.79
CA PRO A 76 13.73 -11.28 8.08
C PRO A 76 15.00 -11.24 8.94
N TYR A 77 16.15 -11.49 8.31
CA TYR A 77 17.46 -11.26 8.94
C TYR A 77 17.69 -9.76 9.14
N TYR A 78 18.13 -9.34 10.33
CA TYR A 78 18.45 -7.94 10.59
C TYR A 78 19.95 -7.68 10.49
N ILE A 79 20.37 -7.33 9.28
CA ILE A 79 21.78 -7.15 8.90
C ILE A 79 22.50 -6.14 9.81
N ALA A 80 21.87 -5.01 10.14
CA ALA A 80 22.54 -3.92 10.86
C ALA A 80 23.01 -4.27 12.28
N LYS A 81 22.50 -5.35 12.88
CA LYS A 81 22.94 -5.84 14.19
C LYS A 81 23.21 -7.35 14.20
N ASP A 82 23.35 -7.94 13.01
CA ASP A 82 23.61 -9.37 12.86
C ASP A 82 22.64 -10.26 13.65
N ILE A 83 21.33 -9.96 13.56
CA ILE A 83 20.30 -10.70 14.30
C ILE A 83 19.58 -11.67 13.37
N PRO A 84 19.59 -12.98 13.65
CA PRO A 84 18.85 -13.96 12.88
C PRO A 84 17.35 -13.69 12.79
N GLY A 85 16.76 -14.17 11.70
CA GLY A 85 15.31 -14.27 11.54
C GLY A 85 14.66 -15.06 12.67
N GLY A 86 13.44 -14.69 13.06
CA GLY A 86 12.67 -15.40 14.09
C GLY A 86 13.10 -15.12 15.53
N SER A 87 14.23 -14.43 15.74
CA SER A 87 14.67 -14.04 17.07
C SER A 87 13.70 -13.05 17.72
N PRO A 88 13.29 -13.24 19.00
CA PRO A 88 12.48 -12.26 19.74
C PRO A 88 13.15 -10.90 19.89
N LYS A 89 14.48 -10.83 19.76
CA LYS A 89 15.27 -9.59 19.82
C LYS A 89 15.31 -8.84 18.49
N ASN A 90 14.81 -9.43 17.41
CA ASN A 90 14.86 -8.82 16.08
C ASN A 90 13.86 -7.65 15.99
N PRO A 91 14.33 -6.41 15.76
CA PRO A 91 13.45 -5.23 15.71
C PRO A 91 12.55 -5.20 14.47
N LEU A 92 12.84 -6.01 13.45
CA LEU A 92 12.00 -6.15 12.26
C LEU A 92 10.73 -6.98 12.52
N GLY A 93 10.71 -7.77 13.60
CA GLY A 93 9.60 -8.66 13.92
C GLY A 93 9.48 -9.83 12.93
N SER A 94 8.26 -10.31 12.69
CA SER A 94 8.02 -11.55 11.95
C SER A 94 7.87 -11.37 10.43
N ARG A 95 7.65 -10.15 9.94
CA ARG A 95 7.41 -9.87 8.51
C ARG A 95 8.09 -8.57 8.08
N TRP A 96 8.62 -8.59 6.86
CA TRP A 96 9.13 -7.43 6.13
C TRP A 96 8.38 -7.29 4.81
N ILE A 97 7.90 -6.08 4.52
CA ILE A 97 7.28 -5.67 3.26
C ILE A 97 8.07 -4.45 2.78
N GLY A 98 9.05 -4.69 1.91
CA GLY A 98 9.96 -3.65 1.40
C GLY A 98 9.36 -2.91 0.20
N PHE A 99 9.51 -1.59 0.19
CA PHE A 99 9.05 -0.73 -0.91
C PHE A 99 10.16 0.19 -1.43
N ASN A 100 10.09 0.53 -2.72
CA ASN A 100 11.16 1.18 -3.49
C ASN A 100 11.31 2.70 -3.27
N ALA A 101 11.25 3.17 -2.02
CA ALA A 101 11.42 4.59 -1.73
C ALA A 101 12.86 5.06 -1.94
N ARG A 102 13.02 6.30 -2.43
CA ARG A 102 14.31 6.97 -2.66
C ARG A 102 15.32 6.12 -3.47
N GLY A 103 14.84 5.43 -4.50
CA GLY A 103 15.68 4.61 -5.39
C GLY A 103 16.24 3.34 -4.73
N THR A 104 15.66 2.90 -3.62
CA THR A 104 16.07 1.64 -2.94
C THR A 104 15.31 0.45 -3.53
N ASP A 105 15.86 -0.74 -3.35
CA ASP A 105 15.29 -2.03 -3.76
C ASP A 105 14.33 -2.64 -2.71
N GLY A 106 13.85 -1.82 -1.77
CA GLY A 106 13.02 -2.29 -0.65
C GLY A 106 13.81 -2.86 0.54
N SER A 107 15.15 -2.83 0.51
CA SER A 107 15.99 -3.23 1.66
C SER A 107 16.06 -2.19 2.78
N LYS A 108 15.87 -0.90 2.47
CA LYS A 108 16.02 0.21 3.44
C LYS A 108 14.70 0.74 3.99
N TYR A 109 13.64 0.69 3.19
CA TYR A 109 12.32 1.18 3.56
C TYR A 109 11.31 0.06 3.47
N GLY A 110 10.55 -0.13 4.54
CA GLY A 110 9.56 -1.18 4.61
C GLY A 110 8.51 -0.97 5.68
N ILE A 111 7.40 -1.69 5.50
CA ILE A 111 6.41 -1.96 6.53
C ILE A 111 6.82 -3.27 7.20
N HIS A 112 6.99 -3.26 8.52
CA HIS A 112 7.48 -4.44 9.23
C HIS A 112 6.86 -4.57 10.62
N GLY A 113 7.06 -5.74 11.25
CA GLY A 113 6.65 -5.97 12.64
C GLY A 113 7.46 -5.15 13.63
N THR A 114 7.40 -5.48 14.92
CA THR A 114 8.30 -4.88 15.92
C THR A 114 8.41 -5.78 17.12
N ASN A 115 9.58 -5.82 17.75
CA ASN A 115 9.75 -6.41 19.07
C ASN A 115 9.43 -5.41 20.21
N GLN A 116 8.99 -4.19 19.86
CA GLN A 116 8.59 -3.15 20.81
C GLN A 116 7.15 -2.70 20.53
N PRO A 117 6.12 -3.48 20.92
CA PRO A 117 4.72 -3.15 20.63
C PRO A 117 4.26 -1.79 21.20
N SER A 118 4.87 -1.34 22.30
CA SER A 118 4.61 -0.04 22.92
C SER A 118 5.06 1.17 22.08
N SER A 119 5.78 0.93 20.98
CA SER A 119 6.19 1.96 20.01
C SER A 119 5.09 2.33 19.02
N ILE A 120 4.06 1.48 18.87
CA ILE A 120 2.96 1.68 17.93
C ILE A 120 2.13 2.91 18.30
N GLY A 121 1.77 3.74 17.31
CA GLY A 121 1.11 5.03 17.48
C GLY A 121 2.06 6.22 17.66
N LYS A 122 3.37 6.00 17.70
CA LYS A 122 4.38 7.04 17.98
C LYS A 122 5.26 7.36 16.77
N TYR A 123 5.87 8.56 16.80
CA TYR A 123 6.91 9.00 15.86
C TYR A 123 8.28 8.62 16.41
N ILE A 124 8.78 7.41 16.09
CA ILE A 124 9.94 6.83 16.78
C ILE A 124 10.90 6.05 15.89
N SER A 125 10.51 5.69 14.66
CA SER A 125 11.36 4.92 13.77
C SER A 125 12.41 5.81 13.08
N GLN A 126 13.36 5.16 12.39
CA GLN A 126 14.33 5.84 11.51
C GLN A 126 13.83 5.95 10.06
N GLY A 127 12.52 5.78 9.84
CA GLY A 127 11.89 5.94 8.52
C GLY A 127 11.00 4.77 8.10
N CYS A 128 11.26 3.58 8.62
CA CYS A 128 10.40 2.40 8.41
C CYS A 128 9.04 2.54 9.12
N ILE A 129 8.04 1.82 8.65
CA ILE A 129 6.69 1.80 9.22
C ILE A 129 6.55 0.54 10.09
N ARG A 130 6.34 0.70 11.40
CA ARG A 130 6.22 -0.43 12.34
C ARG A 130 4.76 -0.78 12.59
N MET A 131 4.49 -2.07 12.66
CA MET A 131 3.18 -2.65 12.94
C MET A 131 3.26 -3.67 14.06
N LYS A 132 2.13 -3.96 14.73
CA LYS A 132 2.03 -5.11 15.64
C LYS A 132 2.19 -6.40 14.85
N LYS A 133 2.67 -7.47 15.50
CA LYS A 133 2.92 -8.79 14.90
C LYS A 133 1.71 -9.30 14.10
N ASN A 134 0.56 -9.44 14.74
CA ASN A 134 -0.63 -9.98 14.09
C ASN A 134 -1.13 -9.09 12.94
N ASP A 135 -0.95 -7.78 13.04
CA ASP A 135 -1.38 -6.84 12.01
C ASP A 135 -0.48 -6.90 10.77
N VAL A 136 0.85 -7.01 10.95
CA VAL A 136 1.77 -7.16 9.82
C VAL A 136 1.65 -8.54 9.16
N GLU A 137 1.39 -9.60 9.94
CA GLU A 137 1.14 -10.94 9.40
C GLU A 137 -0.14 -10.96 8.57
N TYR A 138 -1.22 -10.38 9.10
CA TYR A 138 -2.47 -10.21 8.36
C TYR A 138 -2.25 -9.48 7.02
N LEU A 139 -1.52 -8.36 7.05
CA LEU A 139 -1.28 -7.54 5.87
C LEU A 139 -0.38 -8.28 4.86
N PHE A 140 0.69 -8.90 5.35
CA PHE A 140 1.66 -9.62 4.53
C PHE A 140 0.99 -10.72 3.71
N ASP A 141 0.05 -11.47 4.27
CA ASP A 141 -0.58 -12.57 3.55
C ASP A 141 -1.56 -12.11 2.46
N ARG A 142 -1.95 -10.82 2.45
CA ARG A 142 -3.01 -10.28 1.57
C ARG A 142 -2.50 -9.39 0.44
N ILE A 143 -1.37 -8.73 0.62
CA ILE A 143 -0.84 -7.84 -0.43
C ILE A 143 0.22 -8.55 -1.29
N PRO A 144 0.08 -8.58 -2.62
CA PRO A 144 1.11 -9.10 -3.51
C PRO A 144 2.32 -8.15 -3.63
N ILE A 145 3.40 -8.65 -4.21
CA ILE A 145 4.46 -7.77 -4.76
C ILE A 145 3.84 -6.94 -5.89
N GLY A 146 4.21 -5.66 -5.99
CA GLY A 146 3.61 -4.67 -6.89
C GLY A 146 2.50 -3.84 -6.27
N THR A 147 2.03 -4.17 -5.06
CA THR A 147 1.07 -3.33 -4.32
C THR A 147 1.62 -1.92 -4.13
N LYS A 148 0.82 -0.90 -4.45
CA LYS A 148 1.15 0.51 -4.26
C LYS A 148 1.03 0.89 -2.78
N VAL A 149 2.04 1.61 -2.26
CA VAL A 149 2.07 2.20 -0.92
C VAL A 149 2.15 3.71 -1.06
N TRP A 150 1.08 4.40 -0.68
CA TRP A 150 1.04 5.85 -0.66
C TRP A 150 1.23 6.38 0.77
N ILE A 151 2.31 7.12 0.98
CA ILE A 151 2.64 7.76 2.24
C ILE A 151 2.32 9.25 2.13
N VAL A 152 1.53 9.74 3.09
CA VAL A 152 1.07 11.14 3.12
C VAL A 152 0.93 11.65 4.55
N LYS A 153 0.94 12.98 4.72
CA LYS A 153 0.49 13.66 5.94
C LYS A 153 -0.75 14.49 5.59
N SER A 154 -1.93 14.06 6.07
CA SER A 154 -3.18 14.72 5.71
C SER A 154 -4.21 14.71 6.85
N LYS A 155 -5.09 15.72 6.86
CA LYS A 155 -6.27 15.78 7.74
C LYS A 155 -7.48 15.02 7.14
N LYS A 156 -7.42 14.62 5.87
CA LYS A 156 -8.49 13.88 5.19
C LYS A 156 -8.67 12.48 5.79
N SER A 157 -9.90 11.99 5.77
CA SER A 157 -10.20 10.59 6.13
C SER A 157 -9.62 9.62 5.11
N PHE A 158 -9.41 8.36 5.50
CA PHE A 158 -8.96 7.33 4.55
C PHE A 158 -9.93 7.14 3.38
N GLN A 159 -11.24 7.31 3.59
CA GLN A 159 -12.23 7.26 2.51
C GLN A 159 -11.99 8.35 1.46
N GLN A 160 -11.71 9.59 1.91
CA GLN A 160 -11.41 10.72 1.03
C GLN A 160 -10.08 10.53 0.30
N LEU A 161 -9.06 10.02 1.01
CA LEU A 161 -7.74 9.74 0.44
C LEU A 161 -7.80 8.61 -0.60
N ALA A 162 -8.55 7.55 -0.33
CA ALA A 162 -8.69 6.42 -1.24
C ALA A 162 -9.48 6.82 -2.50
N LYS A 163 -10.55 7.61 -2.37
CA LYS A 163 -11.26 8.22 -3.52
C LYS A 163 -10.34 9.11 -4.35
N GLN A 164 -9.53 9.97 -3.69
CA GLN A 164 -8.56 10.84 -4.38
C GLN A 164 -7.56 10.05 -5.23
N LYS A 165 -7.18 8.84 -4.81
CA LYS A 165 -6.27 7.96 -5.55
C LYS A 165 -6.96 7.01 -6.54
N GLY A 166 -8.29 7.09 -6.66
CA GLY A 166 -9.05 6.17 -7.51
C GLY A 166 -9.13 4.74 -6.98
N ALA A 167 -8.69 4.50 -5.73
CA ALA A 167 -8.73 3.18 -5.11
C ALA A 167 -10.14 2.77 -4.66
N ILE A 168 -11.04 3.75 -4.48
CA ILE A 168 -12.46 3.56 -4.18
C ILE A 168 -13.26 4.42 -5.16
N ALA A 169 -14.28 3.85 -5.76
CA ALA A 169 -15.15 4.57 -6.68
C ALA A 169 -15.81 5.78 -5.99
N TYR A 170 -16.01 6.85 -6.76
CA TYR A 170 -16.91 7.91 -6.35
C TYR A 170 -18.33 7.38 -6.43
N GLU A 171 -19.03 7.28 -5.31
CA GLU A 171 -20.48 7.25 -5.35
C GLU A 171 -20.92 8.53 -6.04
N LYS A 172 -21.45 8.42 -7.27
CA LYS A 172 -22.25 9.49 -7.85
C LYS A 172 -23.40 9.69 -6.86
N ALA A 173 -23.50 10.86 -6.26
CA ALA A 173 -24.72 11.26 -5.57
C ALA A 173 -25.87 11.01 -6.53
N ASN A 174 -26.85 10.21 -6.10
CA ASN A 174 -27.96 9.75 -6.92
C ASN A 174 -28.50 10.86 -7.84
N GLU A 175 -28.59 10.47 -9.10
CA GLU A 175 -29.43 10.99 -10.17
C GLU A 175 -30.84 11.31 -9.67
N LYS A 176 -31.03 12.46 -9.02
CA LYS A 176 -32.33 13.10 -8.76
C LYS A 176 -32.56 14.27 -9.73
N VAL A 177 -32.19 14.08 -10.99
CA VAL A 177 -32.56 15.01 -12.08
C VAL A 177 -33.26 14.18 -13.15
N GLY A 178 -34.53 13.86 -12.91
CA GLY A 178 -35.29 13.00 -13.81
C GLY A 178 -36.77 12.87 -13.46
N PHE A 179 -37.39 13.92 -12.91
CA PHE A 179 -38.86 14.06 -12.93
C PHE A 179 -39.25 15.54 -12.73
N PHE A 180 -38.69 16.43 -13.55
CA PHE A 180 -39.36 17.70 -13.80
C PHE A 180 -40.54 17.39 -14.72
N TYR A 181 -41.74 17.42 -14.15
CA TYR A 181 -42.99 17.40 -14.88
C TYR A 181 -42.94 18.41 -16.03
N CYS A 182 -42.88 17.91 -17.25
CA CYS A 182 -43.47 18.58 -18.39
C CYS A 182 -44.99 18.58 -18.14
N ASN A 183 -45.54 19.75 -17.78
CA ASN A 183 -46.93 20.12 -18.01
C ASN A 183 -47.08 21.63 -17.79
N LYS A 184 -46.65 22.38 -18.79
CA LYS A 184 -47.29 23.61 -19.22
C LYS A 184 -47.31 23.55 -20.72
N LEU A 185 -48.47 23.29 -21.33
CA LEU A 185 -48.95 23.89 -22.56
C LEU A 185 -50.45 23.54 -22.73
N SER A 186 -51.21 24.56 -23.15
CA SER A 186 -52.68 24.71 -23.33
C SER A 186 -53.55 24.57 -22.10
#